data_AF-U2R4R0-F1
#
_entry.id   AF-U2R4R0-F1
#
_cell.length_a   1.000
_cell.length_b   1.000
_cell.length_c   1.000
_cell.angle_alpha   90.00
_cell.angle_beta   90.00
_cell.angle_gamma   90.00
#
_symmetry.space_group_name_H-M   'P 1'
#
loop_
_entity.id
_entity.type
_entity.pdbx_description
1 polymer ?
#
loop_
_entity_poly.entity_id
_entity_poly.type
_entity_poly.pdbx_seq_one_letter_code
_entity_poly.pdbx_strand_id
1 'polypeptide(L)'
;SAPTAGASAVDAEEARAVVPAFELADTARSWLGEGRTASSVVRLETVANIAVGTAPWGPFAETATGTDDDAATAFAALPIAVVTEDAAAPLGLPDGPVLVIGKDNHRHTFARETIDRLRAERDDVLVVDMGWPADDRRYADIATFGASRLLGRALLDLLGPGS
;
A
#
# COMPACT_ATOMS: atom_id res chain seq x y z
N SER A 1 23.20 26.24 14.83
CA SER A 1 22.61 25.19 13.97
C SER A 1 22.14 24.06 14.85
N ALA A 2 20.83 23.81 14.90
CA ALA A 2 20.27 22.64 15.58
C ALA A 2 20.46 21.41 14.68
N PRO A 3 20.69 20.21 15.23
CA PRO A 3 20.69 19.00 14.43
C PRO A 3 19.27 18.76 13.91
N THR A 4 19.12 18.69 12.58
CA THR A 4 17.92 18.16 11.95
C THR A 4 17.76 16.73 12.46
N ALA A 5 16.77 16.47 13.30
CA ALA A 5 16.41 15.12 13.68
C ALA A 5 15.94 14.41 12.39
N GLY A 6 16.85 13.72 11.71
CA GLY A 6 16.49 12.77 10.68
C GLY A 6 15.50 11.82 11.31
N ALA A 7 14.32 11.65 10.70
CA ALA A 7 13.31 10.74 11.20
C ALA A 7 13.98 9.37 11.42
N SER A 8 14.10 8.95 12.68
CA SER A 8 14.82 7.72 13.04
C SER A 8 14.31 6.57 12.20
N ALA A 9 15.18 5.72 11.65
CA ALA A 9 14.74 4.56 10.87
C ALA A 9 13.69 3.75 11.66
N VAL A 10 12.67 3.23 10.98
CA VAL A 10 11.77 2.23 11.60
C VAL A 10 12.60 0.99 11.86
N ASP A 11 12.57 0.48 13.08
CA ASP A 11 13.27 -0.74 13.43
C ASP A 11 12.61 -1.97 12.78
N ALA A 12 13.41 -2.86 12.21
CA ALA A 12 12.91 -4.01 11.47
C ALA A 12 12.27 -5.09 12.36
N GLU A 13 12.68 -5.21 13.63
CA GLU A 13 12.03 -6.09 14.59
C GLU A 13 10.69 -5.51 15.02
N GLU A 14 10.63 -4.21 15.27
CA GLU A 14 9.37 -3.50 15.58
C GLU A 14 8.36 -3.62 14.43
N ALA A 15 8.81 -3.44 13.18
CA ALA A 15 7.97 -3.62 11.99
C ALA A 15 7.43 -5.05 11.87
N ARG A 16 8.28 -6.06 12.07
CA ARG A 16 7.82 -7.47 12.04
C ARG A 16 6.86 -7.79 13.18
N ALA A 17 7.03 -7.19 14.35
CA ALA A 17 6.18 -7.43 15.52
C ALA A 17 4.72 -6.98 15.33
N VAL A 18 4.45 -6.04 14.41
CA VAL A 18 3.09 -5.54 14.14
C VAL A 18 2.38 -6.26 13.00
N VAL A 19 3.07 -7.07 12.19
CA VAL A 19 2.44 -7.86 11.10
C VAL A 19 1.28 -8.75 11.57
N PRO A 20 1.32 -9.41 12.75
CA PRO A 20 0.18 -10.20 13.25
C PRO A 20 -1.10 -9.40 13.50
N ALA A 21 -1.03 -8.07 13.54
CA ALA A 21 -2.21 -7.21 13.63
C ALA A 21 -2.93 -7.03 12.29
N PHE A 22 -2.31 -7.46 11.18
CA PHE A 22 -2.93 -7.40 9.87
C PHE A 22 -3.97 -8.51 9.71
N GLU A 23 -5.11 -8.15 9.12
CA GLU A 23 -6.06 -9.14 8.64
C GLU A 23 -5.79 -9.43 7.18
N LEU A 24 -5.57 -10.70 6.86
CA LEU A 24 -5.34 -11.19 5.51
C LEU A 24 -6.55 -12.00 5.05
N ALA A 25 -7.01 -11.74 3.83
CA ALA A 25 -7.94 -12.59 3.10
C ALA A 25 -7.21 -13.79 2.48
N ASP A 26 -7.96 -14.79 2.03
CA ASP A 26 -7.38 -15.98 1.38
C ASP A 26 -6.68 -15.64 0.06
N THR A 27 -7.16 -14.62 -0.65
CA THR A 27 -6.51 -14.03 -1.84
C THR A 27 -5.10 -13.53 -1.51
N ALA A 28 -4.95 -12.79 -0.41
CA ALA A 28 -3.63 -12.32 0.05
C ALA A 28 -2.72 -13.48 0.47
N ARG A 29 -3.25 -14.49 1.18
CA ARG A 29 -2.48 -15.66 1.55
C ARG A 29 -1.99 -16.45 0.33
N SER A 30 -2.85 -16.64 -0.68
CA SER A 30 -2.48 -17.31 -1.93
C SER A 30 -1.41 -16.53 -2.68
N TRP A 31 -1.60 -15.20 -2.79
CA TRP A 31 -0.63 -14.31 -3.42
C TRP A 31 0.77 -14.44 -2.83
N LEU A 32 0.85 -14.35 -1.49
CA LEU A 32 2.10 -14.46 -0.75
C LEU A 32 2.70 -15.87 -0.87
N GLY A 33 1.89 -16.91 -0.72
CA GLY A 33 2.33 -18.31 -0.84
C GLY A 33 2.80 -18.70 -2.26
N GLU A 34 2.30 -18.04 -3.30
CA GLU A 34 2.77 -18.17 -4.67
C GLU A 34 4.06 -17.37 -4.96
N GLY A 35 4.53 -16.57 -3.99
CA GLY A 35 5.72 -15.73 -4.14
C GLY A 35 5.54 -14.61 -5.16
N ARG A 36 4.31 -14.12 -5.37
CA ARG A 36 4.03 -13.06 -6.33
C ARG A 36 4.61 -11.73 -5.88
N THR A 37 5.39 -11.11 -6.75
CA THR A 37 5.87 -9.74 -6.59
C THR A 37 5.07 -8.79 -7.47
N ALA A 38 4.68 -7.63 -6.94
CA ALA A 38 3.97 -6.63 -7.71
C ALA A 38 4.84 -6.10 -8.86
N SER A 39 4.27 -5.97 -10.05
CA SER A 39 4.87 -5.27 -11.20
C SER A 39 4.55 -3.78 -11.21
N SER A 40 3.48 -3.37 -10.52
CA SER A 40 3.04 -1.97 -10.44
C SER A 40 2.20 -1.70 -9.20
N VAL A 41 2.12 -0.43 -8.81
CA VAL A 41 1.31 0.03 -7.68
C VAL A 41 0.24 1.01 -8.17
N VAL A 42 -0.99 0.82 -7.73
CA VAL A 42 -2.06 1.81 -7.84
C VAL A 42 -2.28 2.42 -6.46
N ARG A 43 -1.89 3.68 -6.30
CA ARG A 43 -2.12 4.43 -5.05
C ARG A 43 -3.44 5.19 -5.15
N LEU A 44 -4.41 4.79 -4.33
CA LEU A 44 -5.65 5.51 -4.16
C LEU A 44 -5.40 6.65 -3.17
N GLU A 45 -5.44 7.90 -3.65
CA GLU A 45 -5.24 9.08 -2.83
C GLU A 45 -6.52 9.91 -2.77
N THR A 46 -7.06 10.02 -1.57
CA THR A 46 -8.12 10.97 -1.25
C THR A 46 -7.49 12.36 -1.21
N VAL A 47 -8.10 13.35 -1.86
CA VAL A 47 -7.56 14.73 -1.85
C VAL A 47 -7.47 15.22 -0.40
N ALA A 48 -6.25 15.40 0.10
CA ALA A 48 -6.01 16.00 1.40
C ALA A 48 -6.46 17.47 1.36
N ASN A 49 -7.17 17.89 2.40
CA ASN A 49 -7.59 19.28 2.61
C ASN A 49 -6.39 20.22 2.37
N ILE A 50 -6.56 21.24 1.51
CA ILE A 50 -5.53 22.16 0.98
C ILE A 50 -4.66 22.85 2.06
N ALA A 51 -5.08 22.80 3.32
CA ALA A 51 -4.38 23.39 4.47
C ALA A 51 -3.19 22.57 5.01
N VAL A 52 -3.06 21.29 4.64
CA VAL A 52 -1.97 20.40 5.08
C VAL A 52 -1.38 19.80 3.82
N GLY A 53 -0.16 20.21 3.44
CA GLY A 53 0.52 19.66 2.26
C GLY A 53 0.52 18.12 2.27
N THR A 54 0.71 17.50 1.10
CA THR A 54 0.65 16.04 0.93
C THR A 54 1.79 15.34 1.67
N ALA A 55 1.61 15.10 2.97
CA ALA A 55 2.52 14.28 3.75
C ALA A 55 2.40 12.82 3.28
N PRO A 56 3.51 12.17 2.92
CA PRO A 56 3.47 10.76 2.57
C PRO A 56 3.03 9.93 3.78
N TRP A 57 2.38 8.81 3.53
CA TRP A 57 1.84 7.90 4.55
C TRP A 57 2.18 6.46 4.21
N GLY A 58 2.07 5.56 5.19
CA GLY A 58 2.29 4.12 5.00
C GLY A 58 3.61 3.79 4.30
N PRO A 59 3.62 2.87 3.31
CA PRO A 59 4.84 2.48 2.62
C PRO A 59 5.48 3.63 1.84
N PHE A 60 4.67 4.60 1.37
CA PHE A 60 5.17 5.79 0.68
C PHE A 60 5.93 6.73 1.60
N ALA A 61 5.58 6.78 2.89
CA ALA A 61 6.35 7.52 3.90
C ALA A 61 7.68 6.83 4.22
N GLU A 62 7.68 5.49 4.24
CA GLU A 62 8.88 4.71 4.53
C GLU A 62 9.91 4.87 3.40
N THR A 63 9.50 4.69 2.15
CA THR A 63 10.42 4.84 1.00
C THR A 63 10.92 6.27 0.80
N ALA A 64 10.14 7.28 1.19
CA ALA A 64 10.57 8.68 1.13
C ALA A 64 11.74 9.02 2.06
N THR A 65 12.07 8.14 3.03
CA THR A 65 13.23 8.34 3.92
C THR A 65 14.57 8.02 3.26
N GLY A 66 14.56 7.26 2.14
CA GLY A 66 15.78 6.73 1.53
C GLY A 66 16.47 5.66 2.37
N THR A 67 15.72 4.89 3.16
CA THR A 67 16.25 3.75 3.92
C THR A 67 16.90 2.72 3.00
N ASP A 68 18.08 2.22 3.40
CA ASP A 68 18.86 1.21 2.68
C ASP A 68 18.33 -0.20 3.00
N ASP A 69 17.03 -0.38 2.74
CA ASP A 69 16.29 -1.61 2.96
C ASP A 69 15.83 -2.21 1.62
N ASP A 70 16.01 -3.51 1.44
CA ASP A 70 15.74 -4.19 0.17
C ASP A 70 14.26 -4.13 -0.21
N ALA A 71 13.34 -4.32 0.74
CA ALA A 71 11.90 -4.28 0.48
C ALA A 71 11.42 -2.86 0.15
N ALA A 72 11.90 -1.87 0.90
CA ALA A 72 11.62 -0.47 0.62
C ALA A 72 12.18 -0.02 -0.73
N THR A 73 13.40 -0.43 -1.07
CA THR A 73 14.06 -0.10 -2.34
C THR A 73 13.34 -0.76 -3.53
N ALA A 74 12.98 -2.05 -3.40
CA ALA A 74 12.23 -2.77 -4.42
C ALA A 74 10.86 -2.12 -4.68
N PHE A 75 10.14 -1.76 -3.61
CA PHE A 75 8.86 -1.07 -3.74
C PHE A 75 9.01 0.33 -4.37
N ALA A 76 10.02 1.10 -3.97
CA ALA A 76 10.28 2.42 -4.52
C ALA A 76 10.60 2.40 -6.02
N ALA A 77 11.11 1.29 -6.55
CA ALA A 77 11.39 1.11 -7.97
C ALA A 77 10.15 0.77 -8.81
N LEU A 78 9.02 0.40 -8.19
CA LEU A 78 7.80 0.05 -8.92
C LEU A 78 7.16 1.28 -9.57
N PRO A 79 6.60 1.15 -10.79
CA PRO A 79 5.78 2.22 -11.36
C PRO A 79 4.53 2.42 -10.51
N ILE A 80 4.33 3.64 -10.02
CA ILE A 80 3.18 4.04 -9.20
C ILE A 80 2.23 4.91 -10.01
N ALA A 81 1.00 4.44 -10.20
CA ALA A 81 -0.10 5.22 -10.73
C ALA A 81 -0.94 5.78 -9.56
N VAL A 82 -1.07 7.10 -9.46
CA VAL A 82 -1.91 7.75 -8.45
C VAL A 82 -3.30 7.99 -9.01
N VAL A 83 -4.33 7.57 -8.28
CA VAL A 83 -5.74 7.77 -8.62
C VAL A 83 -6.39 8.60 -7.54
N THR A 84 -7.09 9.65 -7.94
CA THR A 84 -7.82 10.55 -7.06
C THR A 84 -9.26 10.64 -7.52
N GLU A 85 -10.11 11.35 -6.76
CA GLU A 85 -11.50 11.56 -7.14
C GLU A 85 -11.65 12.34 -8.47
N ASP A 86 -10.72 13.25 -8.76
CA ASP A 86 -10.72 14.07 -9.98
C ASP A 86 -9.98 13.42 -11.16
N ALA A 87 -9.30 12.29 -10.94
CA ALA A 87 -8.47 11.64 -11.94
C ALA A 87 -8.97 10.22 -12.21
N ALA A 88 -9.30 9.95 -13.49
CA ALA A 88 -9.72 8.62 -13.90
C ALA A 88 -8.64 7.57 -13.58
N ALA A 89 -9.10 6.35 -13.27
CA ALA A 89 -8.22 5.22 -13.00
C ALA A 89 -7.28 4.93 -14.20
N PRO A 90 -6.01 4.59 -13.97
CA PRO A 90 -4.96 4.58 -14.98
C PRO A 90 -5.31 3.68 -16.16
N LEU A 91 -4.99 4.14 -17.36
CA LEU A 91 -5.02 3.33 -18.57
C LEU A 91 -3.60 2.78 -18.80
N GLY A 92 -3.47 1.46 -18.96
CA GLY A 92 -2.21 0.82 -19.37
C GLY A 92 -1.16 0.63 -18.28
N LEU A 93 -1.53 -0.02 -17.16
CA LEU A 93 -0.53 -0.54 -16.21
C LEU A 93 0.32 -1.64 -16.89
N PRO A 94 1.61 -1.78 -16.52
CA PRO A 94 2.45 -2.88 -16.98
C PRO A 94 1.78 -4.25 -16.81
N ASP A 95 2.20 -5.21 -17.62
CA ASP A 95 1.75 -6.60 -17.46
C ASP A 95 2.24 -7.18 -16.12
N GLY A 96 1.43 -8.06 -15.55
CA GLY A 96 1.70 -8.74 -14.28
C GLY A 96 1.05 -8.11 -13.06
N PRO A 97 1.43 -8.59 -11.86
CA PRO A 97 0.63 -8.41 -10.65
C PRO A 97 0.53 -6.94 -10.21
N VAL A 98 -0.68 -6.51 -9.85
CA VAL A 98 -1.00 -5.13 -9.46
C VAL A 98 -1.28 -5.06 -7.97
N LEU A 99 -0.55 -4.19 -7.27
CA LEU A 99 -0.79 -3.86 -5.87
C LEU A 99 -1.59 -2.55 -5.77
N VAL A 100 -2.80 -2.61 -5.23
CA VAL A 100 -3.63 -1.42 -4.99
C VAL A 100 -3.53 -1.05 -3.51
N ILE A 101 -3.17 0.20 -3.20
CA ILE A 101 -3.03 0.67 -1.81
C ILE A 101 -3.86 1.93 -1.62
N GLY A 102 -4.75 1.92 -0.64
CA GLY A 102 -5.55 3.07 -0.25
C GLY A 102 -5.85 3.09 1.24
N LYS A 103 -6.75 4.01 1.64
CA LYS A 103 -7.25 4.14 3.01
C LYS A 103 -8.76 4.24 2.94
N ASP A 104 -9.46 3.49 3.79
CA ASP A 104 -10.91 3.52 3.87
C ASP A 104 -11.57 3.27 2.50
N ASN A 105 -11.05 2.31 1.73
CA ASN A 105 -11.34 2.12 0.30
C ASN A 105 -12.86 2.05 0.02
N HIS A 106 -13.59 1.39 0.91
CA HIS A 106 -15.04 1.22 0.83
C HIS A 106 -15.84 2.54 0.91
N ARG A 107 -15.28 3.60 1.51
CA ARG A 107 -15.96 4.90 1.69
C ARG A 107 -15.91 5.78 0.44
N HIS A 108 -15.05 5.46 -0.51
CA HIS A 108 -14.80 6.30 -1.67
C HIS A 108 -15.25 5.61 -2.97
N THR A 109 -16.15 6.24 -3.72
CA THR A 109 -16.67 5.67 -4.96
C THR A 109 -15.57 5.45 -6.00
N PHE A 110 -14.67 6.42 -6.19
CA PHE A 110 -13.54 6.28 -7.13
C PHE A 110 -12.63 5.10 -6.78
N ALA A 111 -12.40 4.85 -5.48
CA ALA A 111 -11.60 3.72 -5.00
C ALA A 111 -12.28 2.38 -5.34
N ARG A 112 -13.57 2.26 -5.01
CA ARG A 112 -14.36 1.05 -5.31
C ARG A 112 -14.40 0.76 -6.79
N GLU A 113 -14.71 1.75 -7.61
CA GLU A 113 -14.76 1.61 -9.08
C GLU A 113 -13.40 1.23 -9.67
N THR A 114 -12.31 1.82 -9.17
CA THR A 114 -10.95 1.47 -9.59
C THR A 114 -10.63 0.01 -9.27
N ILE A 115 -10.91 -0.43 -8.05
CA ILE A 115 -10.66 -1.80 -7.60
C ILE A 115 -11.53 -2.79 -8.37
N ASP A 116 -12.83 -2.53 -8.48
CA ASP A 116 -13.78 -3.40 -9.17
C ASP A 116 -13.41 -3.55 -10.66
N ARG A 117 -12.98 -2.46 -11.32
CA ARG A 117 -12.50 -2.50 -12.71
C ARG A 117 -11.22 -3.32 -12.85
N LEU A 118 -10.21 -3.08 -11.99
CA LEU A 118 -8.95 -3.83 -12.04
C LEU A 118 -9.17 -5.33 -11.84
N ARG A 119 -10.00 -5.71 -10.86
CA ARG A 119 -10.35 -7.12 -10.62
C ARG A 119 -11.19 -7.75 -11.72
N ALA A 120 -11.92 -6.96 -12.51
CA ALA A 120 -12.65 -7.47 -13.67
C ALA A 120 -11.75 -7.70 -14.89
N GLU A 121 -10.64 -6.96 -14.99
CA GLU A 121 -9.70 -7.00 -16.11
C GLU A 121 -8.48 -7.90 -15.84
N ARG A 122 -8.20 -8.21 -14.57
CA ARG A 122 -6.99 -8.90 -14.12
C ARG A 122 -7.28 -9.88 -13.00
N ASP A 123 -6.67 -11.06 -13.08
CA ASP A 123 -6.73 -12.09 -12.04
C ASP A 123 -5.66 -11.92 -10.95
N ASP A 124 -4.75 -10.95 -11.11
CA ASP A 124 -3.59 -10.73 -10.27
C ASP A 124 -3.59 -9.34 -9.62
N VAL A 125 -4.70 -9.02 -8.94
CA VAL A 125 -4.84 -7.79 -8.15
C VAL A 125 -4.84 -8.10 -6.65
N LEU A 126 -3.94 -7.46 -5.91
CA LEU A 126 -3.91 -7.48 -4.43
C LEU A 126 -4.27 -6.10 -3.89
N VAL A 127 -5.27 -6.01 -3.03
CA VAL A 127 -5.77 -4.74 -2.48
C VAL A 127 -5.42 -4.59 -1.00
N VAL A 128 -4.77 -3.50 -0.65
CA VAL A 128 -4.43 -3.12 0.73
C VAL A 128 -5.27 -1.93 1.17
N ASP A 129 -5.93 -2.05 2.32
CA ASP A 129 -6.56 -0.95 3.03
C ASP A 129 -5.72 -0.59 4.28
N MET A 130 -5.26 0.66 4.32
CA MET A 130 -4.49 1.24 5.42
C MET A 130 -5.28 2.21 6.29
N GLY A 131 -6.59 2.30 6.10
CA GLY A 131 -7.51 3.03 6.96
C GLY A 131 -8.32 2.09 7.83
N TRP A 132 -9.63 2.32 7.87
CA TRP A 132 -10.61 1.43 8.46
C TRP A 132 -11.33 0.65 7.36
N PRO A 133 -11.10 -0.66 7.20
CA PRO A 133 -11.78 -1.46 6.18
C PRO A 133 -13.28 -1.64 6.49
N ALA A 134 -14.09 -1.96 5.47
CA ALA A 134 -15.47 -2.39 5.65
C ALA A 134 -15.54 -3.73 6.39
N ASP A 135 -16.62 -3.99 7.13
CA ASP A 135 -16.81 -5.25 7.89
C ASP A 135 -16.72 -6.51 7.03
N ASP A 136 -17.15 -6.44 5.77
CA ASP A 136 -17.09 -7.55 4.81
C ASP A 136 -15.72 -7.72 4.13
N ARG A 137 -14.78 -6.80 4.40
CA ARG A 137 -13.42 -6.74 3.81
C ARG A 137 -13.39 -6.76 2.29
N ARG A 138 -14.49 -6.44 1.60
CA ARG A 138 -14.60 -6.55 0.14
C ARG A 138 -13.49 -5.80 -0.62
N TYR A 139 -13.04 -4.68 -0.08
CA TYR A 139 -12.01 -3.81 -0.68
C TYR A 139 -10.68 -3.81 0.11
N ALA A 140 -10.40 -4.90 0.84
CA ALA A 140 -9.17 -5.08 1.61
C ALA A 140 -8.78 -6.58 1.64
N ASP A 141 -7.93 -7.02 0.70
CA ASP A 141 -7.30 -8.34 0.79
C ASP A 141 -6.29 -8.37 1.95
N ILE A 142 -5.66 -7.22 2.23
CA ILE A 142 -4.89 -6.96 3.45
C ILE A 142 -5.47 -5.71 4.11
N ALA A 143 -5.86 -5.83 5.38
CA ALA A 143 -6.20 -4.69 6.22
C ALA A 143 -5.13 -4.47 7.27
N THR A 144 -4.54 -3.28 7.30
CA THR A 144 -3.46 -2.93 8.22
C THR A 144 -3.91 -2.11 9.43
N PHE A 145 -5.16 -1.60 9.40
CA PHE A 145 -5.77 -0.77 10.46
C PHE A 145 -4.98 0.49 10.81
N GLY A 146 -4.22 1.02 9.86
CA GLY A 146 -3.56 2.31 9.99
C GLY A 146 -2.51 2.58 8.91
N ALA A 147 -2.26 3.86 8.66
CA ALA A 147 -1.37 4.33 7.60
C ALA A 147 -0.08 4.94 8.15
N SER A 148 0.37 4.51 9.33
CA SER A 148 1.62 5.00 9.92
C SER A 148 2.81 4.50 9.11
N ARG A 149 3.97 5.18 9.23
CA ARG A 149 5.20 4.73 8.58
C ARG A 149 5.64 3.34 9.06
N LEU A 150 5.45 3.04 10.36
CA LEU A 150 5.71 1.71 10.94
C LEU A 150 4.88 0.61 10.24
N LEU A 151 3.57 0.83 10.06
CA LEU A 151 2.71 -0.13 9.37
C LEU A 151 3.04 -0.21 7.87
N GLY A 152 3.49 0.91 7.29
CA GLY A 152 4.07 0.94 5.95
C GLY A 152 5.28 0.02 5.82
N ARG A 153 6.22 0.12 6.75
CA ARG A 153 7.40 -0.75 6.79
C ARG A 153 7.02 -2.22 6.98
N ALA A 154 6.13 -2.51 7.92
CA ALA A 154 5.64 -3.86 8.17
C ALA A 154 4.95 -4.48 6.93
N LEU A 155 4.19 -3.68 6.18
CA LEU A 155 3.59 -4.10 4.92
C LEU A 155 4.66 -4.41 3.86
N LEU A 156 5.71 -3.59 3.77
CA LEU A 156 6.82 -3.84 2.84
C LEU A 156 7.56 -5.13 3.19
N ASP A 157 7.84 -5.37 4.48
CA ASP A 157 8.46 -6.61 4.94
C ASP A 157 7.57 -7.84 4.62
N LEU A 158 6.24 -7.71 4.74
CA LEU A 158 5.29 -8.76 4.38
C LEU A 158 5.24 -9.04 2.86
N LEU A 159 5.39 -8.02 2.03
CA LEU A 159 5.34 -8.15 0.56
C LEU A 159 6.70 -8.46 -0.07
N GLY A 160 7.78 -8.23 0.67
CA GLY A 160 9.16 -8.39 0.24
C GLY A 160 9.60 -9.85 0.15
N PRO A 161 10.77 -10.10 -0.47
CA PRO A 161 11.29 -11.46 -0.61
C PRO A 161 11.56 -12.12 0.75
N GLY A 162 10.97 -13.30 0.97
CA GLY A 162 11.20 -14.11 2.16
C GLY A 162 10.12 -14.04 3.25
N SER A 163 8.95 -13.47 2.93
CA SER A 163 7.73 -13.56 3.75
C SER A 163 7.00 -14.90 3.68
#